data_AF-A0A971J2W5-F1
#
_entry.id   AF-A0A971J2W5-F1
#
_cell.length_a   1.000
_cell.length_b   1.000
_cell.length_c   1.000
_cell.angle_alpha   90.00
_cell.angle_beta   90.00
_cell.angle_gamma   90.00
#
_symmetry.space_group_name_H-M   'P 1'
#
loop_
_entity.id
_entity.type
_entity.pdbx_description
1 polymer ?
#
loop_
_entity_poly.entity_id
_entity_poly.type
_entity_poly.pdbx_seq_one_letter_code
_entity_poly.pdbx_strand_id
1 'polypeptide(L)' 'MTSTMTQYEKQLYAEMQRKIANTRCKICHEPIGQKDHICFEERYFHTSCLRQSSAGQYPSSSRGQH' A
#
# COMPACT_ATOMS: atom_id res chain seq x y z
N MET A 1 15.08 -24.63 -4.31
CA MET A 1 16.22 -23.71 -4.56
C MET A 1 16.19 -22.64 -3.50
N THR A 2 17.09 -22.69 -2.53
CA THR A 2 17.22 -21.65 -1.50
C THR A 2 18.03 -20.51 -2.11
N SER A 3 17.35 -19.49 -2.64
CA SER A 3 18.00 -18.32 -3.22
C SER A 3 18.69 -17.52 -2.12
N THR A 4 19.97 -17.81 -1.90
CA THR A 4 20.80 -17.03 -0.99
C THR A 4 21.05 -15.68 -1.65
N MET A 5 20.29 -14.65 -1.26
CA MET A 5 20.52 -13.29 -1.76
C MET A 5 21.96 -12.87 -1.49
N THR A 6 22.62 -12.42 -2.55
CA THR A 6 23.96 -11.85 -2.48
C THR A 6 23.95 -10.58 -1.62
N GLN A 7 25.12 -10.18 -1.10
CA GLN A 7 25.24 -8.95 -0.33
C GLN A 7 24.81 -7.71 -1.12
N TYR A 8 25.04 -7.71 -2.43
CA TYR A 8 24.60 -6.65 -3.33
C TYR A 8 23.07 -6.58 -3.46
N GLU A 9 22.40 -7.73 -3.65
CA GLU A 9 20.93 -7.78 -3.68
C GLU A 9 20.31 -7.30 -2.36
N LYS A 10 20.93 -7.62 -1.23
CA LYS A 10 20.49 -7.10 0.09
C LYS A 10 20.56 -5.58 0.16
N GLN A 11 21.60 -4.96 -0.39
CA GLN A 11 21.73 -3.50 -0.42
C GLN A 11 20.65 -2.87 -1.30
N LEU A 12 20.46 -3.40 -2.51
CA LEU A 12 19.41 -2.94 -3.43
C LEU A 12 18.02 -3.06 -2.80
N TYR A 13 17.74 -4.19 -2.13
CA TYR A 13 16.47 -4.40 -1.45
C TYR A 13 16.27 -3.40 -0.31
N ALA A 14 17.31 -3.15 0.50
CA ALA A 14 17.24 -2.17 1.58
C ALA A 14 17.06 -0.73 1.06
N GLU A 15 17.67 -0.36 -0.06
CA GLU A 15 17.45 0.93 -0.73
C GLU A 15 16.03 1.05 -1.29
N MET A 16 15.53 0.01 -1.94
CA MET A 16 14.18 -0.06 -2.46
C MET A 16 13.14 0.08 -1.32
N GLN A 17 13.31 -0.68 -0.24
CA GLN A 17 12.44 -0.60 0.94
C GLN A 17 12.48 0.80 1.58
N ARG A 18 13.65 1.44 1.65
CA ARG A 18 13.75 2.82 2.15
C ARG A 18 13.01 3.82 1.26
N LYS A 19 13.07 3.66 -0.07
CA LYS A 19 12.31 4.51 -1.00
C LYS A 19 10.80 4.32 -0.79
N ILE A 20 10.34 3.07 -0.75
CA ILE A 20 8.93 2.74 -0.53
C ILE A 20 8.44 3.26 0.82
N ALA A 21 9.23 3.09 1.88
CA ALA A 21 8.90 3.54 3.23
C ALA A 21 8.66 5.06 3.32
N ASN A 22 9.37 5.84 2.50
CA ASN A 22 9.19 7.29 2.40
C ASN A 22 8.02 7.70 1.49
N THR A 23 7.54 6.79 0.64
CA THR A 23 6.36 7.05 -0.18
C THR A 23 5.14 7.21 0.71
N ARG A 24 4.27 8.17 0.38
CA ARG A 24 3.03 8.41 1.12
C ARG A 24 1.87 7.68 0.48
N CYS A 25 1.00 7.12 1.31
CA CYS A 25 -0.26 6.54 0.86
C CYS A 25 -1.14 7.62 0.22
N LYS A 26 -1.73 7.34 -0.93
CA LYS A 26 -2.65 8.29 -1.61
C LYS A 26 -4.02 8.44 -0.94
N ILE A 27 -4.36 7.58 0.03
CA ILE A 27 -5.65 7.62 0.73
C ILE A 27 -5.53 8.43 2.03
N CYS A 28 -4.59 8.07 2.91
CA CYS A 28 -4.41 8.74 4.21
C CYS A 28 -3.26 9.76 4.25
N HIS A 29 -2.44 9.86 3.19
CA HIS A 29 -1.26 10.71 3.11
C HIS A 29 -0.15 10.43 4.14
N GLU A 30 -0.27 9.37 4.92
CA GLU A 30 0.77 8.90 5.83
C GLU A 30 1.86 8.12 5.09
N PRO A 31 3.11 8.13 5.59
CA PRO A 31 4.17 7.30 5.02
C PRO A 31 3.81 5.81 5.07
N ILE A 32 4.18 5.08 4.01
CA ILE A 32 4.02 3.62 3.92
C ILE A 32 4.84 2.93 5.01
N GLY A 33 6.07 3.42 5.27
CA GLY A 33 6.96 2.84 6.26
C GLY A 33 7.27 1.37 5.94
N GLN A 34 7.19 0.51 6.96
CA GLN A 34 7.27 -0.95 6.81
C GLN A 34 5.89 -1.63 6.84
N LYS A 35 4.79 -0.87 6.68
CA LYS A 35 3.44 -1.43 6.69
C LYS A 35 3.16 -2.16 5.36
N ASP A 36 2.24 -3.14 5.42
CA ASP A 36 1.70 -3.79 4.24
C ASP A 36 1.17 -2.76 3.25
N HIS A 37 1.66 -2.84 2.02
CA HIS A 37 1.33 -1.91 0.96
C HIS A 37 1.06 -2.62 -0.35
N ILE A 38 0.26 -1.95 -1.18
CA ILE A 38 -0.05 -2.35 -2.54
C ILE A 38 0.41 -1.21 -3.45
N CYS A 39 1.10 -1.58 -4.54
CA CYS A 39 1.41 -0.68 -5.63
C CYS A 39 0.41 -0.92 -6.76
N PHE A 40 -0.30 0.12 -7.18
CA PHE A 40 -1.25 0.07 -8.29
C PHE A 40 -1.08 1.33 -9.15
N GLU A 41 -0.85 1.17 -10.46
CA GLU A 41 -0.58 2.28 -11.39
C GLU A 41 0.42 3.31 -10.84
N GLU A 42 1.59 2.85 -10.39
CA GLU A 42 2.66 3.69 -9.84
C GLU A 42 2.28 4.46 -8.56
N ARG A 43 1.13 4.15 -7.95
CA ARG A 43 0.68 4.72 -6.68
C ARG A 43 0.79 3.69 -5.57
N TYR A 44 1.26 4.14 -4.42
CA TYR A 44 1.40 3.31 -3.23
C TYR A 44 0.25 3.56 -2.27
N PHE A 45 -0.30 2.47 -1.75
CA PHE A 45 -1.41 2.48 -0.80
C PHE A 45 -1.10 1.53 0.35
N HIS A 46 -1.50 1.87 1.57
CA HIS A 46 -1.57 0.85 2.62
C HIS A 46 -2.67 -0.15 2.27
N THR A 47 -2.40 -1.44 2.47
CA THR A 47 -3.40 -2.51 2.25
C THR A 47 -4.67 -2.27 3.07
N SER A 48 -4.52 -1.75 4.29
CA SER A 48 -5.64 -1.38 5.16
C SER A 48 -6.46 -0.21 4.62
N CYS A 49 -5.82 0.81 4.07
CA CYS A 49 -6.52 1.96 3.47
C CYS A 49 -7.29 1.55 2.21
N LEU A 50 -6.71 0.66 1.39
CA LEU A 50 -7.37 0.14 0.20
C LEU A 50 -8.63 -0.66 0.55
N ARG A 51 -8.55 -1.52 1.58
CA ARG A 51 -9.69 -2.29 2.10
C ARG A 51 -10.80 -1.41 2.68
N GLN A 52 -10.44 -0.33 3.37
CA GLN A 52 -11.42 0.63 3.90
C GLN A 52 -12.12 1.42 2.78
N SER A 53 -11.39 1.80 1.73
CA SER A 53 -11.98 2.47 0.57
C SER A 53 -13.01 1.58 -0.15
N SER A 54 -12.77 0.27 -0.24
CA SER A 54 -13.76 -0.67 -0.81
C SER A 54 -14.98 -0.89 0.08
N ALA A 55 -14.89 -0.60 1.38
CA ALA A 55 -15.98 -0.78 2.33
C ALA A 55 -16.83 0.51 2.55
N GLY A 56 -16.41 1.66 2.02
CA GLY A 56 -16.97 2.97 2.38
C GLY A 56 -17.58 3.81 1.26
N GLN A 57 -17.56 3.38 -0.01
CA GLN A 57 -18.09 4.17 -1.13
C GLN A 57 -18.91 3.36 -2.14
N TYR A 58 -19.82 2.53 -1.65
CA TYR A 58 -21.14 2.52 -2.26
C TYR A 58 -22.02 3.36 -1.36
N PRO A 59 -22.51 4.54 -1.76
CA PRO A 59 -23.76 5.00 -1.19
C PRO A 59 -24.76 3.89 -1.52
N SER A 60 -25.03 3.02 -0.54
CA SER A 60 -26.28 2.27 -0.53
C SER A 60 -27.35 3.34 -0.56
N SER A 61 -27.84 3.64 -1.76
CA SER A 61 -29.05 4.40 -2.01
C SER A 61 -30.22 3.54 -1.53
N SER A 62 -30.26 3.29 -0.21
CA SER A 62 -31.42 2.84 0.52
C SER A 62 -32.26 4.07 0.80
N ARG A 63 -32.78 4.71 -0.25
CA ARG A 63 -33.86 5.68 -0.08
C ARG A 63 -35.13 4.86 0.03
N GLY A 64 -35.49 4.57 1.27
CA GLY A 64 -36.74 3.91 1.64
C GLY A 64 -37.94 4.63 1.06
N GLN A 65 -38.92 3.82 0.67
CA GLN A 65 -40.30 4.22 0.43
C GLN A 65 -40.88 4.80 1.72
N HIS A 66 -41.50 5.98 1.63
CA HIS A 66 -42.75 6.27 2.34
C HIS A 66 -43.51 7.36 1.60
#